data_AF-A0A962NC88-F1
#
_entry.id   AF-A0A962NC88-F1
#
_cell.length_a   1.000
_cell.length_b   1.000
_cell.length_c   1.000
_cell.angle_alpha   90.00
_cell.angle_beta   90.00
_cell.angle_gamma   90.00
#
_symmetry.space_group_name_H-M   'P 1'
#
loop_
_entity.id
_entity.type
_entity.pdbx_description
1 polymer ?
#
loop_
_entity_poly.entity_id
_entity_poly.type
_entity_poly.pdbx_seq_one_letter_code
_entity_poly.pdbx_strand_id
1 'polypeptide(L)'
;MKVMRKSVLASSLVMLPSLAQALGLGAIEVKSALNQPLNAEIAVIQAGAGEAAGLAVDLAKAEDFARVGIDRARLAVPLEFAIGENARGEPVIRVTSSEPIREPFLTFLLDVNWDRGRLLREYTVLLDPPVMAPARRGSNVASAPAARPAPVAKPEPLTPATTPKPTPPPVAAALAATPAPTTTPAPTPAPATTPAPASSASTGGSEYGPVGSGETLWEVATATRPAGVDDMNR
;
A
#
# COMPACT_ATOMS: atom_id res chain seq x y z
N MET A 1 -62.92 -9.29 50.17
CA MET A 1 -62.34 -9.55 48.82
C MET A 1 -61.66 -8.27 48.34
N LYS A 2 -60.37 -8.33 48.02
CA LYS A 2 -59.51 -7.19 47.71
C LYS A 2 -59.25 -7.18 46.21
N VAL A 3 -59.74 -6.16 45.50
CA VAL A 3 -59.47 -5.99 44.06
C VAL A 3 -58.21 -5.14 43.88
N MET A 4 -57.12 -5.81 43.52
CA MET A 4 -55.81 -5.22 43.24
C MET A 4 -55.84 -4.60 41.83
N ARG A 5 -55.65 -3.27 41.74
CA ARG A 5 -55.52 -2.56 40.46
C ARG A 5 -54.11 -2.77 39.92
N LYS A 6 -54.00 -3.47 38.77
CA LYS A 6 -52.75 -3.72 38.03
C LYS A 6 -52.30 -2.41 37.34
N SER A 7 -51.26 -1.76 37.84
CA SER A 7 -50.51 -0.77 37.06
C SER A 7 -49.60 -1.51 36.09
N VAL A 8 -49.87 -1.40 34.80
CA VAL A 8 -48.97 -1.84 33.73
C VAL A 8 -47.91 -0.75 33.56
N LEU A 9 -46.71 -0.99 34.07
CA LEU A 9 -45.53 -0.17 33.77
C LEU A 9 -45.03 -0.55 32.37
N ALA A 10 -45.24 0.33 31.39
CA ALA A 10 -44.64 0.24 30.09
C ALA A 10 -43.15 0.63 30.18
N SER A 11 -42.28 -0.34 30.44
CA SER A 11 -40.84 -0.16 30.40
C SER A 11 -40.38 -0.06 28.94
N SER A 12 -40.25 1.17 28.44
CA SER A 12 -39.62 1.46 27.15
C SER A 12 -38.12 1.17 27.25
N LEU A 13 -37.70 0.00 26.76
CA LEU A 13 -36.30 -0.39 26.68
C LEU A 13 -35.61 0.42 25.58
N VAL A 14 -35.00 1.56 25.95
CA VAL A 14 -34.09 2.31 25.08
C VAL A 14 -32.79 1.50 24.97
N MET A 15 -32.68 0.70 23.91
CA MET A 15 -31.40 0.12 23.48
C MET A 15 -30.57 1.26 22.88
N LEU A 16 -29.61 1.79 23.64
CA LEU A 16 -28.61 2.68 23.05
C LEU A 16 -27.71 1.82 22.13
N PRO A 17 -27.49 2.22 20.86
CA PRO A 17 -26.55 1.53 20.01
C PRO A 17 -25.14 1.70 20.61
N SER A 18 -24.49 0.59 20.93
CA SER A 18 -23.08 0.60 21.27
C SER A 18 -22.32 1.10 20.05
N LEU A 19 -21.63 2.24 20.18
CA LEU A 19 -20.72 2.74 19.17
C LEU A 19 -19.58 1.72 19.04
N ALA A 20 -19.70 0.82 18.07
CA ALA A 20 -18.68 -0.14 17.71
C ALA A 20 -17.52 0.64 17.08
N GLN A 21 -16.55 0.99 17.90
CA GLN A 21 -15.25 1.44 17.42
C GLN A 21 -14.63 0.25 16.67
N ALA A 22 -14.08 0.49 15.49
CA ALA A 22 -13.45 -0.54 14.68
C ALA A 22 -12.01 -0.14 14.41
N LEU A 23 -11.12 -1.13 14.40
CA LEU A 23 -9.75 -0.92 13.95
C LEU A 23 -9.76 -0.61 12.45
N GLY A 24 -9.28 0.56 12.08
CA GLY A 24 -9.04 0.94 10.70
C GLY A 24 -7.59 0.74 10.31
N LEU A 25 -7.36 0.37 9.06
CA LEU A 25 -6.03 0.36 8.45
C LEU A 25 -6.03 1.29 7.25
N GLY A 26 -4.99 2.12 7.17
CA GLY A 26 -4.78 3.08 6.10
C GLY A 26 -4.15 2.46 4.86
N ALA A 27 -3.67 3.33 3.97
CA ALA A 27 -2.89 2.91 2.81
C ALA A 27 -1.50 2.42 3.24
N ILE A 28 -0.90 1.58 2.38
CA ILE A 28 0.49 1.18 2.50
C ILE A 28 1.39 2.24 1.85
N GLU A 29 2.39 2.72 2.58
CA GLU A 29 3.42 3.62 2.10
C GLU A 29 4.73 2.84 1.94
N VAL A 30 5.27 2.82 0.73
CA VAL A 30 6.47 2.06 0.38
C VAL A 30 7.68 2.97 0.46
N LYS A 31 8.70 2.58 1.23
CA LYS A 31 9.94 3.35 1.47
C LYS A 31 11.17 2.69 0.86
N SER A 32 10.98 1.62 0.10
CA SER A 32 12.04 0.81 -0.54
C SER A 32 11.83 0.77 -2.05
N ALA A 33 12.90 0.55 -2.80
CA ALA A 33 12.87 0.40 -4.26
C ALA A 33 13.01 -1.07 -4.67
N LEU A 34 12.78 -1.34 -5.96
CA LEU A 34 13.02 -2.66 -6.56
C LEU A 34 14.47 -3.12 -6.35
N ASN A 35 14.67 -4.42 -6.12
CA ASN A 35 15.93 -5.08 -5.76
C ASN A 35 16.50 -4.72 -4.38
N GLN A 36 15.66 -4.22 -3.47
CA GLN A 36 16.00 -3.98 -2.07
C GLN A 36 15.09 -4.78 -1.14
N PRO A 37 15.49 -5.03 0.11
CA PRO A 37 14.57 -5.52 1.13
C PRO A 37 13.39 -4.57 1.27
N LEU A 38 12.19 -5.12 1.41
CA LEU A 38 10.98 -4.33 1.57
C LEU A 38 11.05 -3.55 2.87
N ASN A 39 10.68 -2.28 2.77
CA ASN A 39 10.35 -1.45 3.90
C ASN A 39 9.10 -0.66 3.52
N ALA A 40 7.99 -0.97 4.17
CA ALA A 40 6.72 -0.29 3.98
C ALA A 40 6.02 -0.08 5.33
N GLU A 41 5.15 0.91 5.39
CA GLU A 41 4.38 1.26 6.59
C GLU A 41 2.90 1.32 6.25
N ILE A 42 2.07 0.80 7.15
CA ILE A 42 0.62 0.86 7.06
C ILE A 42 0.12 1.65 8.27
N ALA A 43 -0.56 2.76 8.03
CA ALA A 43 -1.13 3.57 9.11
C ALA A 43 -2.24 2.81 9.85
N VAL A 44 -2.21 2.82 11.18
CA VAL A 44 -3.28 2.24 12.00
C VAL A 44 -4.21 3.36 12.44
N ILE A 45 -5.45 3.32 11.94
CA ILE A 45 -6.48 4.30 12.26
C ILE A 45 -7.31 3.72 13.40
N GLN A 46 -6.98 4.09 14.64
CA GLN A 46 -7.71 3.64 15.82
C GLN A 46 -8.97 4.45 16.02
N ALA A 47 -10.02 3.78 16.47
CA ALA A 47 -11.29 4.43 16.80
C ALA A 47 -11.49 4.52 18.34
N GLY A 48 -10.60 3.92 19.14
CA GLY A 48 -10.52 4.13 20.60
C GLY A 48 -9.09 4.17 21.15
N ALA A 49 -8.89 4.89 22.26
CA ALA A 49 -7.61 4.97 22.94
C ALA A 49 -7.22 3.59 23.51
N GLY A 50 -6.06 3.05 23.09
CA GLY A 50 -5.49 1.82 23.63
C GLY A 50 -5.62 0.57 22.77
N GLU A 51 -6.26 0.64 21.59
CA GLU A 51 -6.30 -0.52 20.67
C GLU A 51 -4.90 -0.92 20.21
N ALA A 52 -3.98 0.04 20.06
CA ALA A 52 -2.57 -0.17 19.69
C ALA A 52 -1.84 -1.26 20.50
N ALA A 53 -2.18 -1.41 21.78
CA ALA A 53 -1.38 -2.20 22.72
C ALA A 53 -1.63 -3.71 22.63
N GLY A 54 -2.73 -4.13 22.00
CA GLY A 54 -3.16 -5.54 21.91
C GLY A 54 -3.29 -6.07 20.49
N LEU A 55 -2.74 -5.39 19.48
CA LEU A 55 -2.78 -5.91 18.12
C LEU A 55 -1.81 -7.08 17.96
N ALA A 56 -2.31 -8.17 17.41
CA ALA A 56 -1.50 -9.18 16.75
C ALA A 56 -1.62 -8.98 15.23
N VAL A 57 -0.48 -8.95 14.55
CA VAL A 57 -0.42 -8.73 13.11
C VAL A 57 0.42 -9.83 12.50
N ASP A 58 -0.18 -10.56 11.56
CA ASP A 58 0.44 -11.69 10.89
C ASP A 58 0.08 -11.71 9.41
N LEU A 59 0.82 -12.51 8.65
CA LEU A 59 0.40 -12.89 7.30
C LEU A 59 -0.82 -13.81 7.39
N ALA A 60 -1.84 -13.57 6.56
CA ALA A 60 -3.02 -14.42 6.53
C ALA A 60 -2.68 -15.88 6.21
N LYS A 61 -3.52 -16.80 6.71
CA LYS A 61 -3.32 -18.24 6.51
C LYS A 61 -3.67 -18.63 5.08
N ALA A 62 -3.14 -19.78 4.63
CA ALA A 62 -3.35 -20.24 3.26
C ALA A 62 -4.84 -20.40 2.90
N GLU A 63 -5.68 -20.74 3.88
CA GLU A 63 -7.12 -20.88 3.70
C GLU A 63 -7.79 -19.52 3.42
N ASP A 64 -7.32 -18.44 4.05
CA ASP A 64 -7.85 -17.11 3.82
C ASP A 64 -7.44 -16.56 2.45
N PHE A 65 -6.20 -16.83 2.02
CA PHE A 65 -5.72 -16.55 0.65
C PHE A 65 -6.59 -17.25 -0.41
N ALA A 66 -6.89 -18.55 -0.20
CA ALA A 66 -7.73 -19.31 -1.11
C ALA A 66 -9.17 -18.77 -1.20
N ARG A 67 -9.74 -18.28 -0.09
CA ARG A 67 -11.09 -17.69 -0.08
C ARG A 67 -11.22 -16.42 -0.91
N VAL A 68 -10.15 -15.62 -0.98
CA VAL A 68 -10.13 -14.39 -1.79
C VAL A 68 -9.58 -14.61 -3.20
N GLY A 69 -9.25 -15.86 -3.57
CA GLY A 69 -8.75 -16.20 -4.90
C GLY A 69 -7.30 -15.76 -5.15
N ILE A 70 -6.52 -15.51 -4.09
CA ILE A 70 -5.13 -15.08 -4.21
C ILE A 70 -4.22 -16.27 -3.92
N ASP A 71 -3.30 -16.55 -4.83
CA ASP A 71 -2.32 -17.61 -4.65
C ASP A 71 -1.15 -17.12 -3.78
N ARG A 72 -1.00 -17.72 -2.60
CA ARG A 72 0.09 -17.42 -1.66
C ARG A 72 1.47 -17.68 -2.28
N ALA A 73 1.59 -18.58 -3.26
CA ALA A 73 2.86 -18.84 -3.95
C ALA A 73 3.36 -17.65 -4.77
N ARG A 74 2.50 -16.66 -5.09
CA ARG A 74 2.91 -15.41 -5.73
C ARG A 74 3.69 -14.48 -4.80
N LEU A 75 3.60 -14.69 -3.49
CA LEU A 75 4.44 -13.99 -2.53
C LEU A 75 5.83 -14.65 -2.52
N ALA A 76 6.73 -14.13 -3.35
CA ALA A 76 8.03 -14.73 -3.61
C ALA A 76 9.00 -14.73 -2.41
N VAL A 77 8.74 -13.88 -1.40
CA VAL A 77 9.62 -13.69 -0.24
C VAL A 77 8.81 -13.66 1.06
N PRO A 78 9.37 -14.14 2.18
CA PRO A 78 8.74 -14.02 3.48
C PRO A 78 8.67 -12.54 3.92
N LEU A 79 7.51 -12.15 4.46
CA LEU A 79 7.28 -10.83 5.04
C LEU A 79 7.21 -10.92 6.56
N GLU A 80 7.77 -9.91 7.21
CA GLU A 80 7.74 -9.71 8.65
C GLU A 80 6.89 -8.47 8.97
N PHE A 81 6.16 -8.55 10.08
CA PHE A 81 5.25 -7.50 10.52
C PHE A 81 5.61 -7.07 11.93
N ALA A 82 5.73 -5.78 12.14
CA ALA A 82 6.01 -5.20 13.46
C ALA A 82 5.14 -3.98 13.71
N ILE A 83 4.55 -3.89 14.90
CA ILE A 83 3.80 -2.70 15.31
C ILE A 83 4.79 -1.71 15.92
N GLY A 84 4.69 -0.45 15.53
CA GLY A 84 5.49 0.63 16.09
C GLY A 84 4.88 1.98 15.84
N GLU A 85 5.69 3.02 15.94
CA GLU A 85 5.30 4.39 15.67
C GLU A 85 6.14 4.95 14.52
N ASN A 86 5.55 5.81 13.71
CA ASN A 86 6.27 6.55 12.67
C ASN A 86 6.97 7.80 13.26
N ALA A 87 7.66 8.56 12.41
CA ALA A 87 8.34 9.79 12.84
C ALA A 87 7.40 10.89 13.38
N ARG A 88 6.09 10.77 13.16
CA ARG A 88 5.05 11.69 13.65
C ARG A 88 4.40 11.20 14.95
N GLY A 89 4.82 10.05 15.48
CA GLY A 89 4.20 9.42 16.65
C GLY A 89 2.86 8.75 16.37
N GLU A 90 2.54 8.48 15.09
CA GLU A 90 1.33 7.76 14.72
C GLU A 90 1.60 6.25 14.74
N PRO A 91 0.63 5.43 15.21
CA PRO A 91 0.77 3.98 15.22
C PRO A 91 0.78 3.43 13.79
N VAL A 92 1.78 2.62 13.47
CA VAL A 92 1.96 2.01 12.15
C VAL A 92 2.32 0.54 12.27
N ILE A 93 1.91 -0.25 11.28
CA ILE A 93 2.40 -1.60 11.04
C ILE A 93 3.53 -1.48 10.01
N ARG A 94 4.75 -1.82 10.43
CA ARG A 94 5.91 -1.92 9.56
C ARG A 94 5.90 -3.29 8.89
N VAL A 95 6.00 -3.30 7.58
CA VAL A 95 6.10 -4.49 6.75
C VAL A 95 7.50 -4.53 6.16
N THR A 96 8.27 -5.54 6.54
CA THR A 96 9.66 -5.70 6.12
C THR A 96 9.90 -7.07 5.48
N SER A 97 10.92 -7.18 4.62
CA SER A 97 11.41 -8.48 4.16
C SER A 97 12.89 -8.62 4.48
N SER A 98 13.34 -9.85 4.75
CA SER A 98 14.77 -10.12 4.94
C SER A 98 15.50 -10.27 3.60
N GLU A 99 14.77 -10.71 2.56
CA GLU A 99 15.29 -10.92 1.22
C GLU A 99 14.94 -9.76 0.27
N PRO A 100 15.80 -9.44 -0.73
CA PRO A 100 15.50 -8.40 -1.72
C PRO A 100 14.33 -8.78 -2.63
N ILE A 101 13.45 -7.83 -2.91
CA ILE A 101 12.28 -8.04 -3.76
C ILE A 101 12.60 -7.67 -5.21
N ARG A 102 12.40 -8.62 -6.12
CA ARG A 102 12.65 -8.44 -7.57
C ARG A 102 11.39 -8.23 -8.39
N GLU A 103 10.23 -8.52 -7.81
CA GLU A 103 8.94 -8.33 -8.47
C GLU A 103 8.55 -6.84 -8.45
N PRO A 104 8.06 -6.27 -9.56
CA PRO A 104 7.66 -4.86 -9.63
C PRO A 104 6.39 -4.57 -8.81
N PHE A 105 5.62 -5.59 -8.50
CA PHE A 105 4.51 -5.52 -7.57
C PHE A 105 4.35 -6.84 -6.84
N LEU A 106 3.80 -6.79 -5.64
CA LEU A 106 3.43 -7.96 -4.87
C LEU A 106 2.12 -7.71 -4.14
N THR A 107 1.39 -8.78 -3.87
CA THR A 107 0.14 -8.72 -3.13
C THR A 107 0.21 -9.66 -1.93
N PHE A 108 -0.25 -9.19 -0.78
CA PHE A 108 -0.37 -10.01 0.42
C PHE A 108 -1.65 -9.69 1.17
N LEU A 109 -2.09 -10.64 1.99
CA LEU A 109 -3.19 -10.46 2.93
C LEU A 109 -2.63 -10.29 4.32
N LEU A 110 -2.90 -9.14 4.91
CA LEU A 110 -2.63 -8.84 6.30
C LEU A 110 -3.79 -9.36 7.16
N ASP A 111 -3.46 -10.16 8.17
CA ASP A 111 -4.39 -10.59 9.20
C ASP A 111 -4.08 -9.84 10.49
N VAL A 112 -5.05 -9.09 10.98
CA VAL A 112 -4.91 -8.28 12.18
C VAL A 112 -5.97 -8.70 13.18
N ASN A 113 -5.53 -9.09 14.38
CA ASN A 113 -6.39 -9.54 15.46
C ASN A 113 -6.23 -8.61 16.67
N TRP A 114 -7.34 -8.23 17.28
CA TRP A 114 -7.38 -7.40 18.49
C TRP A 114 -8.59 -7.78 19.34
N ASP A 115 -8.70 -7.22 20.54
CA ASP A 115 -9.71 -7.60 21.54
C ASP A 115 -11.16 -7.56 21.04
N ARG A 116 -11.50 -6.71 20.07
CA ARG A 116 -12.86 -6.58 19.53
C ARG A 116 -13.08 -7.30 18.20
N GLY A 117 -12.07 -7.96 17.63
CA GLY A 117 -12.26 -8.70 16.38
C GLY A 117 -11.01 -9.03 15.58
N ARG A 118 -11.25 -9.39 14.33
CA ARG A 118 -10.24 -9.74 13.33
C ARG A 118 -10.52 -8.98 12.05
N LEU A 119 -9.48 -8.49 11.38
CA LEU A 119 -9.54 -7.74 10.14
C LEU A 119 -8.57 -8.37 9.16
N LEU A 120 -9.09 -8.79 8.01
CA LEU A 120 -8.28 -9.19 6.86
C LEU A 120 -8.26 -8.07 5.85
N ARG A 121 -7.06 -7.69 5.42
CA ARG A 121 -6.88 -6.63 4.43
C ARG A 121 -5.86 -7.04 3.39
N GLU A 122 -6.28 -7.00 2.14
CA GLU A 122 -5.39 -7.14 1.00
C GLU A 122 -4.61 -5.83 0.77
N TYR A 123 -3.30 -5.98 0.57
CA TYR A 123 -2.41 -4.91 0.13
C TYR A 123 -1.70 -5.31 -1.14
N THR A 124 -1.67 -4.39 -2.09
CA THR A 124 -0.78 -4.47 -3.26
C THR A 124 0.27 -3.39 -3.13
N VAL A 125 1.53 -3.82 -3.15
CA VAL A 125 2.72 -2.97 -3.09
C VAL A 125 3.28 -2.86 -4.49
N LEU A 126 3.57 -1.64 -4.92
CA LEU A 126 4.26 -1.34 -6.16
C LEU A 126 5.68 -0.87 -5.82
N LEU A 127 6.68 -1.47 -6.46
CA LEU A 127 8.08 -1.15 -6.27
C LEU A 127 8.62 -0.49 -7.54
N ASP A 128 9.04 0.75 -7.39
CA ASP A 128 9.67 1.49 -8.47
C ASP A 128 11.12 1.02 -8.70
N PRO A 129 11.61 1.03 -9.95
CA PRO A 129 13.02 0.78 -10.23
C PRO A 129 13.90 1.84 -9.54
N PRO A 130 15.10 1.46 -9.06
CA PRO A 130 15.98 2.42 -8.42
C PRO A 130 16.38 3.51 -9.40
N VAL A 131 16.09 4.77 -9.06
CA VAL A 131 16.67 5.91 -9.75
C VAL A 131 18.17 5.92 -9.45
N MET A 132 18.99 5.65 -10.47
CA MET A 132 20.45 5.78 -10.38
C MET A 132 20.79 7.26 -10.15
N ALA A 133 20.79 7.70 -8.89
CA ALA A 133 21.42 8.96 -8.54
C ALA A 133 22.93 8.81 -8.83
N PRO A 134 23.57 9.74 -9.57
CA PRO A 134 25.00 9.65 -9.84
C PRO A 134 25.73 9.58 -8.51
N ALA A 135 26.49 8.50 -8.33
CA ALA A 135 27.27 8.23 -7.13
C ALA A 135 28.10 9.47 -6.80
N ARG A 136 27.64 10.26 -5.83
CA ARG A 136 28.52 11.20 -5.15
C ARG A 136 29.48 10.34 -4.36
N ARG A 137 30.64 10.09 -4.97
CA ARG A 137 31.80 9.46 -4.32
C ARG A 137 32.02 10.22 -3.01
N GLY A 138 31.58 9.61 -1.91
CA GLY A 138 31.99 10.03 -0.58
C GLY A 138 33.50 9.88 -0.50
N SER A 139 34.18 10.98 -0.21
CA SER A 139 35.54 10.96 0.31
C SER A 139 35.50 10.28 1.68
N ASN A 140 35.52 8.94 1.68
CA ASN A 140 35.88 8.16 2.86
C ASN A 140 37.38 7.88 2.78
N VAL A 141 38.20 8.82 3.26
CA VAL A 141 39.58 8.50 3.58
C VAL A 141 39.55 7.89 4.98
N ALA A 142 39.43 6.57 5.00
CA ALA A 142 39.65 5.78 6.20
C ALA A 142 41.12 5.99 6.65
N SER A 143 41.32 6.40 7.90
CA SER A 143 42.61 6.39 8.55
C SER A 143 43.11 4.96 8.64
N ALA A 144 44.13 4.62 7.85
CA ALA A 144 44.88 3.37 8.00
C ALA A 144 45.66 3.41 9.33
N PRO A 145 45.63 2.34 10.16
CA PRO A 145 46.49 2.27 11.32
C PRO A 145 47.93 2.03 10.84
N ALA A 146 48.78 3.05 10.95
CA ALA A 146 50.19 2.95 10.65
C ALA A 146 50.85 1.90 11.58
N ALA A 147 51.49 0.93 10.94
CA ALA A 147 52.34 -0.05 11.60
C ALA A 147 53.45 0.67 12.40
N ARG A 148 53.60 0.22 13.64
CA ARG A 148 54.62 0.64 14.61
C ARG A 148 56.04 0.43 14.07
N PRO A 149 56.90 1.46 14.02
CA PRO A 149 58.34 1.27 14.00
C PRO A 149 58.89 1.20 15.44
N ALA A 150 59.76 0.23 15.70
CA ALA A 150 60.58 0.16 16.91
C ALA A 150 61.64 1.29 16.94
N PRO A 151 62.19 1.66 18.11
CA PRO A 151 62.80 2.96 18.36
C PRO A 151 64.32 2.96 18.18
N VAL A 152 64.89 4.02 17.59
CA VAL A 152 66.32 4.35 17.76
C VAL A 152 66.62 5.85 17.59
N ALA A 153 67.07 6.45 18.70
CA ALA A 153 68.03 7.55 18.88
C ALA A 153 67.72 9.03 18.46
N LYS A 154 67.26 9.83 19.45
CA LYS A 154 67.88 11.04 20.10
C LYS A 154 68.33 12.27 19.25
N PRO A 155 68.44 13.49 19.85
CA PRO A 155 67.43 14.48 20.33
C PRO A 155 67.50 15.81 19.52
N GLU A 156 66.54 16.74 19.57
CA GLU A 156 66.44 17.92 20.46
C GLU A 156 65.67 19.04 19.67
N PRO A 157 65.24 20.15 20.27
CA PRO A 157 63.84 20.59 20.26
C PRO A 157 63.62 21.85 19.41
N LEU A 158 62.38 22.34 19.32
CA LEU A 158 61.98 23.72 19.64
C LEU A 158 60.56 24.03 19.15
N THR A 159 59.65 24.02 20.14
CA THR A 159 58.54 24.98 20.36
C THR A 159 57.29 25.04 19.45
N PRO A 160 56.13 25.38 20.07
CA PRO A 160 54.80 25.28 19.49
C PRO A 160 54.24 26.64 19.04
N ALA A 161 53.23 26.61 18.15
CA ALA A 161 52.09 27.53 17.98
C ALA A 161 51.60 27.35 16.51
N THR A 162 50.31 27.34 16.15
CA THR A 162 49.22 28.24 16.53
C THR A 162 47.92 27.61 16.03
N THR A 163 46.87 27.61 16.85
CA THR A 163 45.47 27.51 16.42
C THR A 163 44.99 28.89 15.93
N PRO A 164 44.17 28.98 14.87
CA PRO A 164 42.84 29.61 15.06
C PRO A 164 41.75 28.90 14.24
N LYS A 165 40.70 28.39 14.90
CA LYS A 165 39.36 29.00 15.15
C LYS A 165 38.50 29.23 13.87
N PRO A 166 37.23 28.78 13.86
CA PRO A 166 36.35 28.80 12.68
C PRO A 166 35.60 30.12 12.51
N THR A 167 35.19 30.41 11.27
CA THR A 167 34.33 31.57 10.92
C THR A 167 33.06 31.10 10.18
N PRO A 168 31.87 31.64 10.55
CA PRO A 168 30.53 31.19 10.13
C PRO A 168 30.03 31.76 8.78
N PRO A 169 28.86 31.29 8.25
CA PRO A 169 28.24 31.80 7.01
C PRO A 169 27.37 33.04 7.28
N PRO A 170 27.20 33.93 6.28
CA PRO A 170 25.88 34.17 5.67
C PRO A 170 26.02 34.40 4.12
N VAL A 171 25.00 34.41 3.25
CA VAL A 171 23.84 35.32 3.19
C VAL A 171 22.78 34.79 2.18
N ALA A 172 21.50 35.06 2.50
CA ALA A 172 20.36 35.44 1.64
C ALA A 172 19.94 34.54 0.45
N ALA A 173 18.77 33.89 0.46
CA ALA A 173 17.41 34.42 0.34
C ALA A 173 16.98 34.78 -1.10
N ALA A 174 16.28 33.85 -1.77
CA ALA A 174 15.27 34.03 -2.83
C ALA A 174 14.79 32.61 -3.21
N LEU A 175 13.52 32.20 -3.36
CA LEU A 175 12.25 32.87 -3.59
C LEU A 175 11.12 32.00 -3.01
N ALA A 176 10.09 32.67 -2.52
CA ALA A 176 8.79 32.11 -2.23
C ALA A 176 8.05 31.71 -3.52
N ALA A 177 7.42 30.55 -3.51
CA ALA A 177 6.19 30.28 -4.26
C ALA A 177 5.45 29.11 -3.59
N THR A 178 4.36 29.43 -2.89
CA THR A 178 3.29 28.50 -2.50
C THR A 178 2.07 28.83 -3.39
N PRO A 179 0.93 28.12 -3.29
CA PRO A 179 0.52 26.96 -4.09
C PRO A 179 -0.64 27.30 -5.04
N ALA A 180 -0.98 26.38 -5.95
CA ALA A 180 -2.32 26.33 -6.54
C ALA A 180 -2.74 24.89 -6.86
N PRO A 181 -3.66 24.30 -6.07
CA PRO A 181 -4.47 23.17 -6.53
C PRO A 181 -5.74 23.72 -7.17
N THR A 182 -6.15 23.16 -8.32
CA THR A 182 -7.45 23.49 -8.91
C THR A 182 -8.05 22.25 -9.56
N THR A 183 -9.20 21.84 -8.97
CA THR A 183 -10.38 21.17 -9.56
C THR A 183 -10.23 19.73 -10.09
N THR A 184 -11.14 18.76 -9.90
CA THR A 184 -12.49 18.64 -9.32
C THR A 184 -12.84 17.15 -9.35
N PRO A 185 -13.50 16.55 -8.33
CA PRO A 185 -14.21 15.28 -8.48
C PRO A 185 -15.70 15.54 -8.76
N ALA A 186 -16.21 15.04 -9.88
CA ALA A 186 -17.64 15.03 -10.17
C ALA A 186 -18.27 13.68 -9.76
N PRO A 187 -19.54 13.68 -9.30
CA PRO A 187 -20.15 12.59 -8.55
C PRO A 187 -20.81 11.51 -9.43
N THR A 188 -20.92 10.31 -8.84
CA THR A 188 -21.76 9.17 -9.20
C THR A 188 -23.24 9.54 -9.42
N PRO A 189 -23.92 8.90 -10.39
CA PRO A 189 -25.35 8.59 -10.29
C PRO A 189 -25.60 7.10 -10.02
N ALA A 190 -26.67 6.87 -9.26
CA ALA A 190 -27.20 5.61 -8.73
C ALA A 190 -27.80 4.65 -9.82
N PRO A 191 -28.32 3.47 -9.45
CA PRO A 191 -28.41 2.28 -10.31
C PRO A 191 -29.56 2.31 -11.33
N ALA A 192 -29.28 1.86 -12.55
CA ALA A 192 -30.28 1.69 -13.60
C ALA A 192 -30.96 0.32 -13.51
N THR A 193 -32.28 0.39 -13.56
CA THR A 193 -33.31 -0.63 -13.64
C THR A 193 -33.04 -1.72 -14.69
N THR A 194 -33.33 -2.98 -14.34
CA THR A 194 -33.47 -4.12 -15.25
C THR A 194 -34.49 -3.85 -16.36
N PRO A 195 -34.18 -4.16 -17.64
CA PRO A 195 -35.20 -4.46 -18.64
C PRO A 195 -35.20 -5.96 -19.02
N ALA A 196 -36.41 -6.50 -19.15
CA ALA A 196 -36.75 -7.84 -19.62
C ALA A 196 -36.36 -8.06 -21.12
N PRO A 197 -36.25 -9.32 -21.59
CA PRO A 197 -35.76 -9.63 -22.94
C PRO A 197 -36.87 -9.48 -24.00
N ALA A 198 -36.51 -8.93 -25.17
CA ALA A 198 -37.36 -8.93 -26.35
C ALA A 198 -36.56 -9.34 -27.60
N SER A 199 -36.84 -10.57 -28.04
CA SER A 199 -36.94 -11.11 -29.39
C SER A 199 -36.20 -10.44 -30.57
N SER A 200 -35.24 -11.21 -31.11
CA SER A 200 -35.16 -11.73 -32.49
C SER A 200 -35.43 -10.83 -33.71
N ALA A 201 -34.36 -10.76 -34.53
CA ALA A 201 -34.29 -10.94 -35.99
C ALA A 201 -34.68 -9.79 -36.95
N SER A 202 -33.68 -9.37 -37.73
CA SER A 202 -33.84 -8.98 -39.14
C SER A 202 -32.47 -9.04 -39.86
N THR A 203 -32.30 -10.04 -40.74
CA THR A 203 -31.20 -10.16 -41.70
C THR A 203 -31.59 -9.46 -43.00
N GLY A 204 -30.80 -8.48 -43.43
CA GLY A 204 -30.95 -7.85 -44.74
C GLY A 204 -30.09 -6.59 -44.90
N GLY A 205 -28.84 -6.78 -45.35
CA GLY A 205 -27.97 -5.69 -45.82
C GLY A 205 -26.92 -5.24 -44.80
N SER A 206 -25.70 -5.78 -44.93
CA SER A 206 -24.38 -5.27 -44.50
C SER A 206 -24.16 -4.75 -43.06
N GLU A 207 -25.15 -4.71 -42.19
CA GLU A 207 -25.02 -4.20 -40.83
C GLU A 207 -25.39 -5.29 -39.82
N TYR A 208 -24.42 -5.70 -39.00
CA TYR A 208 -24.68 -6.58 -37.87
C TYR A 208 -25.39 -5.76 -36.79
N GLY A 209 -26.59 -6.21 -36.40
CA GLY A 209 -27.44 -5.54 -35.41
C GLY A 209 -26.86 -5.54 -33.99
N PRO A 210 -27.59 -5.01 -33.00
CA PRO A 210 -27.09 -4.88 -31.64
C PRO A 210 -26.66 -6.25 -31.09
N VAL A 211 -25.40 -6.35 -30.64
CA VAL A 211 -24.82 -7.58 -30.09
C VAL A 211 -25.59 -8.02 -28.84
N GLY A 212 -25.90 -9.32 -28.74
CA GLY A 212 -26.55 -9.88 -27.58
C GLY A 212 -25.64 -9.90 -26.34
N SER A 213 -26.24 -9.87 -25.15
CA SER A 213 -25.48 -10.10 -23.90
C SER A 213 -24.98 -11.55 -23.86
N GLY A 214 -23.69 -11.76 -24.18
CA GLY A 214 -23.07 -13.08 -24.25
C GLY A 214 -22.31 -13.33 -25.55
N GLU A 215 -22.46 -12.48 -26.57
CA GLU A 215 -21.65 -12.56 -27.78
C GLU A 215 -20.23 -12.04 -27.56
N THR A 216 -19.27 -12.81 -28.05
CA THR A 216 -17.88 -12.38 -28.09
C THR A 216 -17.56 -11.78 -29.46
N LEU A 217 -16.69 -10.77 -29.49
CA LEU A 217 -16.24 -10.11 -30.74
C LEU A 217 -15.68 -11.10 -31.78
N TRP A 218 -15.12 -12.22 -31.33
CA TRP A 218 -14.56 -13.27 -32.19
C TRP A 218 -15.64 -14.01 -32.99
N GLU A 219 -16.79 -14.26 -32.38
CA GLU A 219 -17.89 -15.02 -32.98
C GLU A 219 -18.61 -14.18 -34.04
N VAL A 220 -18.86 -12.91 -33.72
CA VAL A 220 -19.43 -11.93 -34.67
C VAL A 220 -18.53 -11.74 -35.88
N ALA A 221 -17.22 -11.55 -35.68
CA ALA A 221 -16.26 -11.36 -36.77
C ALA A 221 -16.14 -12.59 -37.68
N THR A 222 -16.25 -13.80 -37.11
CA THR A 222 -16.27 -15.04 -37.89
C THR A 222 -17.55 -15.15 -38.71
N ALA A 223 -18.70 -14.80 -38.12
CA ALA A 223 -20.00 -14.85 -38.78
C ALA A 223 -20.17 -13.82 -39.91
N THR A 224 -19.47 -12.68 -39.85
CA THR A 224 -19.54 -11.61 -40.87
C THR A 224 -18.39 -11.63 -41.88
N ARG A 225 -17.53 -12.66 -41.86
CA ARG A 225 -16.44 -12.78 -42.84
C ARG A 225 -17.01 -12.89 -44.28
N PRO A 226 -16.62 -12.00 -45.21
CA PRO A 226 -17.00 -12.12 -46.61
C PRO A 226 -16.34 -13.37 -47.23
N ALA A 227 -17.13 -14.20 -47.91
CA ALA A 227 -16.60 -15.34 -48.66
C ALA A 227 -15.85 -14.81 -49.91
N GLY A 228 -14.51 -14.89 -49.91
CA GLY A 228 -13.72 -14.50 -51.09
C GLY A 228 -12.26 -14.07 -50.87
N VAL A 229 -11.68 -14.20 -49.67
CA VAL A 229 -10.30 -13.73 -49.40
C VAL A 229 -9.23 -14.84 -49.49
N ASP A 230 -9.62 -16.09 -49.77
CA ASP A 230 -8.69 -17.23 -49.82
C ASP A 230 -8.10 -17.57 -51.22
N ASP A 231 -8.44 -16.83 -52.29
CA ASP A 231 -8.00 -17.18 -53.67
C ASP A 231 -6.81 -16.36 -54.21
N MET A 232 -6.14 -15.56 -53.38
CA MET A 232 -5.11 -14.61 -53.85
C MET A 232 -3.65 -15.07 -53.63
N ASN A 233 -3.38 -16.38 -53.48
CA ASN A 233 -2.02 -16.89 -53.36
C ASN A 233 -1.84 -18.24 -54.08
N ARG A 234 -1.83 -18.20 -55.42
CA ARG A 234 -1.28 -19.28 -56.25
C ARG A 234 -0.48 -18.73 -57.41
#